data_AF-A0A1G6QVW5-F1
#
_entry.id   AF-A0A1G6QVW5-F1
#
_cell.length_a   1.000
_cell.length_b   1.000
_cell.length_c   1.000
_cell.angle_alpha   90.00
_cell.angle_beta   90.00
_cell.angle_gamma   90.00
#
_symmetry.space_group_name_H-M   'P 1'
#
loop_
_entity.id
_entity.type
_entity.pdbx_description
1 polymer ?
#
loop_
_entity_poly.entity_id
_entity_poly.type
_entity_poly.pdbx_seq_one_letter_code
_entity_poly.pdbx_strand_id
1 'polypeptide(L)'
;MLYKKQEKSDHWMIIPLRHEAKLIFTRQFRDRIPELTSPEFNTHIKTIGKLAGITQMVKFSYKKGNQTITVTKSKYERVTSHTARRSFCTNEFLAGTPVELIMKISDHKRTKDFYKYIRITPEEAARKIKELWMARNDMKLIKETVVEMERL
;
A
#
# COMPACT_ATOMS: atom_id res chain seq x y z
N MET A 1 0.78 13.18 16.67
CA MET A 1 -0.16 13.09 15.53
C MET A 1 0.15 14.22 14.57
N LEU A 2 -0.12 14.04 13.28
CA LEU A 2 -0.15 15.10 12.28
C LEU A 2 -1.61 15.46 12.00
N TYR A 3 -1.93 16.75 12.02
CA TYR A 3 -3.27 17.27 11.77
C TYR A 3 -3.27 17.97 10.42
N LYS A 4 -4.14 17.53 9.52
CA LYS A 4 -4.27 18.11 8.19
C LYS A 4 -5.72 18.47 7.91
N LYS A 5 -5.99 19.77 7.71
CA LYS A 5 -7.27 20.26 7.22
C LYS A 5 -7.39 19.98 5.72
N GLN A 6 -8.53 19.44 5.29
CA GLN A 6 -8.83 19.28 3.86
C GLN A 6 -9.15 20.64 3.23
N GLU A 7 -8.66 20.88 2.01
CA GLU A 7 -8.93 22.12 1.29
C GLU A 7 -10.37 22.16 0.75
N LYS A 8 -10.90 21.00 0.35
CA LYS A 8 -12.21 20.90 -0.33
C LYS A 8 -13.36 20.56 0.61
N SER A 9 -13.09 20.30 1.88
CA SER A 9 -14.10 19.96 2.88
C SER A 9 -13.63 20.37 4.26
N ASP A 10 -14.53 20.74 5.17
CA ASP A 10 -14.19 21.12 6.55
C ASP A 10 -13.80 19.91 7.45
N HIS A 11 -13.31 18.84 6.84
CA HIS A 11 -12.90 17.63 7.50
C HIS A 11 -11.41 17.68 7.88
N TRP A 12 -11.09 17.18 9.06
CA TRP A 12 -9.73 17.03 9.55
C TRP A 12 -9.27 15.58 9.43
N MET A 13 -8.11 15.40 8.82
CA MET A 13 -7.37 14.14 8.89
C MET A 13 -6.37 14.18 10.03
N ILE A 14 -6.45 13.21 10.93
CA ILE A 14 -5.51 13.03 12.04
C ILE A 14 -4.71 11.76 11.77
N ILE A 15 -3.42 11.92 11.49
CA ILE A 15 -2.56 10.84 11.02
C ILE A 15 -1.50 10.54 12.10
N PRO A 16 -1.45 9.31 12.65
CA PRO A 16 -0.34 8.91 13.50
C PRO A 16 0.94 8.81 12.68
N LEU A 17 2.03 9.37 13.22
CA LEU A 17 3.35 9.27 12.62
C LEU A 17 4.11 8.12 13.28
N ARG A 18 4.68 7.23 12.45
CA ARG A 18 5.69 6.27 12.91
C ARG A 18 6.91 7.00 13.46
N HIS A 19 7.70 6.32 14.27
CA HIS A 19 8.84 6.91 14.98
C HIS A 19 9.81 7.62 14.01
N GLU A 20 10.15 6.97 12.91
CA GLU A 20 11.07 7.45 11.88
C GLU A 20 10.52 8.71 11.21
N ALA A 21 9.23 8.70 10.83
CA ALA A 21 8.56 9.84 10.22
C ALA A 21 8.51 11.04 11.18
N LYS A 22 8.23 10.79 12.47
CA LYS A 22 8.24 11.84 13.51
C LYS A 22 9.63 12.43 13.69
N LEU A 23 10.69 11.61 13.69
CA LEU A 23 12.08 12.09 13.79
C LEU A 23 12.47 12.98 12.61
N ILE A 24 12.18 12.55 11.38
CA ILE A 24 12.47 13.34 10.17
C ILE A 24 11.72 14.68 10.24
N PHE A 25 10.43 14.64 10.54
CA PHE A 25 9.57 15.82 10.63
C PHE A 25 10.08 16.84 11.65
N THR A 26 10.41 16.37 12.87
CA THR A 26 10.82 17.24 13.98
C THR A 26 12.25 17.75 13.84
N ARG A 27 13.20 16.91 13.38
CA ARG A 27 14.62 17.29 13.33
C ARG A 27 14.98 18.09 12.09
N GLN A 28 14.48 17.69 10.92
CA GLN A 28 14.86 18.32 9.66
C GLN A 28 13.96 19.50 9.30
N PHE A 29 12.65 19.36 9.51
CA PHE A 29 11.70 20.37 9.03
C PHE A 29 11.28 21.37 10.09
N ARG A 30 11.32 21.04 11.40
CA ARG A 30 10.91 21.94 12.50
C ARG A 30 9.65 22.75 12.16
N ASP A 31 8.64 22.07 11.64
CA ASP A 31 7.35 22.60 11.17
C ASP A 31 7.36 23.45 9.88
N ARG A 32 8.50 23.55 9.17
CA ARG A 32 8.63 24.17 7.85
C ARG A 32 8.74 23.11 6.75
N ILE A 33 7.60 22.53 6.36
CA ILE A 33 7.55 21.62 5.21
C ILE A 33 7.61 22.46 3.93
N PRO A 34 8.52 22.17 2.99
CA PRO A 34 8.51 22.83 1.70
C PRO A 34 7.22 22.51 0.95
N GLU A 35 6.59 23.53 0.39
CA GLU A 35 5.48 23.35 -0.53
C GLU A 35 6.01 22.79 -1.84
N LEU A 36 5.43 21.67 -2.27
CA LEU A 36 5.79 21.01 -3.52
C LEU A 36 4.53 20.80 -4.33
N THR A 37 4.62 21.07 -5.62
CA THR A 37 3.60 20.65 -6.56
C THR A 37 3.61 19.12 -6.72
N SER A 38 2.49 18.55 -7.15
CA SER A 38 2.42 17.10 -7.39
C SER A 38 3.44 16.60 -8.43
N PRO A 39 3.74 17.32 -9.53
CA PRO A 39 4.81 16.95 -10.45
C PRO A 39 6.20 16.93 -9.79
N GLU A 40 6.55 17.96 -9.00
CA GLU A 40 7.85 18.03 -8.33
C GLU A 40 8.04 16.88 -7.33
N PHE A 41 7.03 16.64 -6.49
CA PHE A 41 7.03 15.49 -5.59
C PHE A 41 7.24 14.17 -6.35
N ASN A 42 6.55 14.00 -7.48
CA ASN A 42 6.67 12.80 -8.30
C ASN A 42 8.05 12.66 -8.96
N THR A 43 8.73 13.77 -9.27
CA THR A 43 10.13 13.73 -9.73
C THR A 43 11.05 13.27 -8.61
N HIS A 44 10.93 13.86 -7.42
CA HIS A 44 11.76 13.50 -6.26
C HIS A 44 11.58 12.04 -5.84
N ILE A 45 10.34 11.53 -5.74
CA ILE A 45 10.11 10.16 -5.30
C ILE A 45 10.64 9.12 -6.29
N LYS A 46 10.69 9.44 -7.60
CA LYS A 46 11.32 8.58 -8.61
C LYS A 46 12.83 8.55 -8.44
N THR A 47 13.45 9.71 -8.20
CA THR A 47 14.90 9.79 -7.90
C THR A 47 15.24 8.99 -6.65
N ILE A 48 14.46 9.16 -5.57
CA ILE A 48 14.62 8.38 -4.34
C ILE A 48 14.47 6.88 -4.62
N GLY A 49 13.45 6.47 -5.38
CA GLY A 49 13.25 5.07 -5.75
C GLY A 49 14.41 4.49 -6.56
N LYS A 50 15.02 5.29 -7.44
CA LYS A 50 16.23 4.90 -8.19
C LYS A 50 17.41 4.70 -7.24
N LEU A 51 17.67 5.64 -6.34
CA LEU A 51 18.76 5.58 -5.36
C LEU A 51 18.57 4.41 -4.38
N ALA A 52 17.33 4.07 -4.05
CA ALA A 52 16.98 2.92 -3.23
C ALA A 52 17.07 1.57 -3.97
N GLY A 53 17.52 1.55 -5.23
CA GLY A 53 17.72 0.31 -5.99
C GLY A 53 16.43 -0.32 -6.53
N ILE A 54 15.31 0.41 -6.60
CA ILE A 54 14.02 -0.10 -7.11
C ILE A 54 14.03 -0.13 -8.66
N THR A 55 14.95 -0.89 -9.24
CA THR A 55 15.29 -0.85 -10.66
C THR A 55 14.67 -1.98 -11.49
N GLN A 56 13.97 -2.93 -10.86
CA GLN A 56 13.27 -4.03 -11.53
C GLN A 56 12.46 -3.53 -12.73
N MET A 57 12.64 -4.15 -13.89
CA MET A 57 11.86 -3.82 -15.08
C MET A 57 10.44 -4.36 -14.93
N VAL A 58 9.45 -3.49 -15.17
CA VAL A 58 8.04 -3.82 -15.15
C VAL A 58 7.42 -3.54 -16.52
N LYS A 59 6.68 -4.52 -17.02
CA LYS A 59 5.92 -4.44 -18.27
C LYS A 59 4.48 -4.08 -17.95
N PHE A 60 3.94 -3.07 -18.61
CA PHE A 60 2.53 -2.70 -18.50
C PHE A 60 1.97 -2.34 -19.87
N SER A 61 0.66 -2.53 -20.03
CA SER A 61 -0.05 -2.15 -21.25
C SER A 61 -1.20 -1.22 -20.94
N TYR A 62 -1.51 -0.33 -21.88
CA TYR A 62 -2.67 0.55 -21.81
C TYR A 62 -3.22 0.79 -23.22
N LYS A 63 -4.51 1.08 -23.31
CA LYS A 63 -5.15 1.43 -24.58
C LYS A 63 -4.96 2.91 -24.89
N LYS A 64 -4.59 3.23 -26.13
CA LYS A 64 -4.59 4.59 -26.69
C LYS A 64 -5.37 4.54 -28.00
N GLY A 65 -6.64 4.95 -27.95
CA GLY A 65 -7.59 4.69 -29.04
C GLY A 65 -7.78 3.19 -29.26
N ASN A 66 -7.66 2.74 -30.51
CA ASN A 66 -7.79 1.33 -30.89
C ASN A 66 -6.49 0.52 -30.74
N GLN A 67 -5.40 1.14 -30.27
CA GLN A 67 -4.11 0.47 -30.13
C GLN A 67 -3.85 0.10 -28.66
N THR A 68 -3.28 -1.10 -28.46
CA THR A 68 -2.73 -1.51 -27.15
C THR A 68 -1.24 -1.21 -27.15
N ILE A 69 -0.83 -0.23 -26.35
CA ILE A 69 0.58 0.14 -26.18
C ILE A 69 1.14 -0.66 -25.02
N THR A 70 2.26 -1.32 -25.25
CA THR A 70 3.01 -2.05 -24.22
C THR A 70 4.32 -1.32 -23.96
N VAL A 71 4.59 -1.03 -22.69
CA VAL A 71 5.78 -0.30 -22.25
C VAL A 71 6.50 -1.10 -21.17
N THR A 72 7.82 -1.18 -21.30
CA THR A 72 8.70 -1.76 -20.27
C THR A 72 9.55 -0.64 -19.70
N LYS A 73 9.47 -0.42 -18.39
CA LYS A 73 10.17 0.65 -17.66
C LYS A 73 10.70 0.13 -16.33
N SER A 74 11.68 0.79 -15.75
CA SER A 74 12.09 0.47 -14.38
C SER A 74 10.97 0.84 -13.41
N LYS A 75 10.80 0.03 -12.35
CA LYS A 75 9.72 0.18 -11.37
C LYS A 75 9.71 1.56 -10.71
N TYR A 76 10.88 2.12 -10.38
CA TYR A 76 10.97 3.47 -9.82
C TYR A 76 10.35 4.54 -10.72
N GLU A 77 10.43 4.43 -12.06
CA GLU A 77 9.86 5.43 -12.99
C GLU A 77 8.34 5.55 -12.90
N ARG A 78 7.69 4.55 -12.29
CA ARG A 78 6.24 4.44 -12.14
C ARG A 78 5.77 4.75 -10.72
N VAL A 79 6.69 5.04 -9.80
CA VAL A 79 6.35 5.47 -8.44
C VAL A 79 5.88 6.92 -8.47
N THR A 80 4.76 7.17 -7.79
CA THR A 80 4.14 8.49 -7.62
C THR A 80 3.53 8.58 -6.22
N SER A 81 3.04 9.77 -5.82
CA SER A 81 2.27 9.93 -4.59
C SER A 81 1.07 8.97 -4.48
N HIS A 82 0.38 8.72 -5.60
CA HIS A 82 -0.73 7.76 -5.65
C HIS A 82 -0.26 6.32 -5.41
N THR A 83 0.90 5.95 -5.95
CA THR A 83 1.52 4.64 -5.70
C THR A 83 1.85 4.47 -4.22
N ALA A 84 2.37 5.51 -3.56
CA ALA A 84 2.64 5.50 -2.12
C ALA A 84 1.35 5.30 -1.30
N ARG A 85 0.26 6.01 -1.62
CA ARG A 85 -1.04 5.83 -0.96
C ARG A 85 -1.60 4.41 -1.15
N ARG A 86 -1.52 3.86 -2.36
CA ARG A 86 -1.94 2.48 -2.66
C ARG A 86 -1.13 1.45 -1.87
N SER A 87 0.18 1.66 -1.77
CA SER A 87 1.06 0.81 -0.97
C SER A 87 0.68 0.86 0.51
N PHE A 88 0.44 2.05 1.06
CA PHE A 88 -0.06 2.20 2.44
C PHE A 88 -1.37 1.42 2.66
N CYS A 89 -2.39 1.65 1.83
CA CYS A 89 -3.69 0.98 1.99
C CYS A 89 -3.57 -0.54 1.91
N THR A 90 -2.79 -1.05 0.95
CA THR A 90 -2.60 -2.50 0.77
C THR A 90 -1.84 -3.11 1.94
N ASN A 91 -0.77 -2.46 2.41
CA ASN A 91 0.04 -2.97 3.51
C ASN A 91 -0.75 -3.03 4.83
N GLU A 92 -1.51 -1.99 5.15
CA GLU A 92 -2.37 -1.96 6.35
C GLU A 92 -3.49 -2.99 6.26
N PHE A 93 -4.08 -3.18 5.06
CA PHE A 93 -5.08 -4.21 4.85
C PHE A 93 -4.51 -5.62 5.08
N LEU A 94 -3.32 -5.90 4.53
CA LEU A 94 -2.62 -7.18 4.76
C LEU A 94 -2.18 -7.36 6.22
N ALA A 95 -1.92 -6.28 6.95
CA ALA A 95 -1.65 -6.30 8.39
C ALA A 95 -2.89 -6.65 9.22
N GLY A 96 -4.09 -6.65 8.62
CA GLY A 96 -5.35 -6.93 9.31
C GLY A 96 -5.96 -5.71 10.00
N THR A 97 -5.49 -4.50 9.67
CA THR A 97 -6.08 -3.25 10.17
C THR A 97 -7.54 -3.15 9.67
N PRO A 98 -8.52 -2.85 10.55
CA PRO A 98 -9.91 -2.66 10.13
C PRO A 98 -10.05 -1.66 8.98
N VAL A 99 -10.79 -2.04 7.94
CA VAL A 99 -10.93 -1.29 6.68
C VAL A 99 -11.38 0.14 6.94
N GLU A 100 -12.30 0.34 7.87
CA GLU A 100 -12.88 1.61 8.28
C GLU A 100 -11.82 2.56 8.82
N LEU A 101 -10.81 2.04 9.53
CA LEU A 101 -9.69 2.85 10.04
C LEU A 101 -8.75 3.26 8.92
N ILE A 102 -8.43 2.33 8.00
CA ILE A 102 -7.60 2.64 6.83
C ILE A 102 -8.30 3.69 5.97
N MET A 103 -9.60 3.55 5.74
CA MET A 103 -10.42 4.48 4.96
C MET A 103 -10.44 5.88 5.59
N LYS A 104 -10.58 5.99 6.91
CA LYS A 104 -10.51 7.28 7.63
C LYS A 104 -9.17 7.98 7.44
N ILE A 105 -8.05 7.25 7.53
CA ILE A 105 -6.70 7.84 7.40
C ILE A 105 -6.35 8.15 5.93
N SER A 106 -6.82 7.32 5.00
CA SER A 106 -6.53 7.47 3.56
C SER A 106 -7.54 8.35 2.80
N ASP A 107 -8.52 8.91 3.51
CA ASP A 107 -9.58 9.80 3.01
C ASP A 107 -10.47 9.16 1.92
N HIS A 108 -10.90 7.92 2.16
CA HIS A 108 -11.86 7.24 1.30
C HIS A 108 -13.25 7.26 1.94
N LYS A 109 -14.19 7.95 1.29
CA LYS A 109 -15.59 8.00 1.74
C LYS A 109 -16.40 6.76 1.35
N ARG A 110 -16.08 6.16 0.21
CA ARG A 110 -16.83 5.02 -0.34
C ARG A 110 -15.94 3.79 -0.39
N THR A 111 -16.44 2.68 0.15
CA THR A 111 -15.77 1.37 0.15
C THR A 111 -15.37 0.92 -1.26
N LYS A 112 -16.26 1.11 -2.24
CA LYS A 112 -15.99 0.79 -3.66
C LYS A 112 -14.75 1.48 -4.23
N ASP A 113 -14.45 2.70 -3.77
CA ASP A 113 -13.28 3.44 -4.25
C ASP A 113 -12.03 3.03 -3.48
N PHE A 114 -12.15 2.76 -2.18
CA PHE A 114 -11.08 2.21 -1.35
C PHE A 114 -10.56 0.88 -1.91
N TYR A 115 -11.45 -0.07 -2.24
CA TYR A 115 -11.02 -1.37 -2.75
C TYR A 115 -10.30 -1.30 -4.10
N LYS A 116 -10.42 -0.20 -4.87
CA LYS A 116 -9.59 0.02 -6.06
C LYS A 116 -8.12 0.24 -5.71
N TYR A 117 -7.79 0.65 -4.48
CA TYR A 117 -6.42 0.86 -3.99
C TYR A 117 -5.77 -0.43 -3.53
N ILE A 118 -6.55 -1.40 -3.07
CA ILE A 118 -6.07 -2.69 -2.60
C ILE A 118 -5.63 -3.54 -3.79
N ARG A 119 -4.35 -3.92 -3.79
CA ARG A 119 -3.74 -4.76 -4.82
C ARG A 119 -3.04 -5.93 -4.13
N ILE A 120 -3.70 -7.07 -4.09
CA ILE A 120 -3.22 -8.29 -3.44
C ILE A 120 -3.05 -9.35 -4.53
N THR A 121 -1.91 -10.02 -4.56
CA THR A 121 -1.70 -11.15 -5.47
C THR A 121 -2.38 -12.42 -4.94
N PRO A 122 -2.68 -13.41 -5.79
CA PRO A 122 -3.22 -14.69 -5.33
C PRO A 122 -2.36 -15.35 -4.24
N GLU A 123 -1.04 -15.25 -4.34
CA GLU A 123 -0.09 -15.79 -3.37
C GLU A 123 -0.17 -15.06 -2.02
N GLU A 124 -0.28 -13.73 -2.02
CA GLU A 124 -0.47 -12.94 -0.81
C GLU A 124 -1.80 -13.27 -0.12
N ALA A 125 -2.87 -13.45 -0.90
CA ALA A 125 -4.17 -13.86 -0.37
C ALA A 125 -4.10 -15.26 0.25
N ALA A 126 -3.49 -16.23 -0.44
CA ALA A 126 -3.31 -17.60 0.07
C ALA A 126 -2.49 -17.62 1.37
N ARG A 127 -1.38 -16.87 1.42
CA ARG A 127 -0.56 -16.74 2.62
C ARG A 127 -1.35 -16.16 3.78
N LYS A 128 -2.14 -15.11 3.54
CA LYS A 128 -2.93 -14.48 4.61
C LYS A 128 -4.02 -15.40 5.16
N ILE A 129 -4.71 -16.14 4.29
CA ILE A 129 -5.69 -17.14 4.72
C ILE A 129 -5.03 -18.24 5.55
N LYS A 130 -3.86 -18.73 5.13
CA LYS A 130 -3.07 -19.70 5.89
C LYS A 130 -2.71 -19.18 7.29
N GLU A 131 -2.24 -17.95 7.40
CA GLU A 131 -1.93 -17.31 8.70
C GLU A 131 -3.17 -17.24 9.60
N LEU A 132 -4.34 -16.91 9.04
CA LEU A 132 -5.60 -16.87 9.79
C LEU A 132 -6.04 -18.25 10.26
N TRP A 133 -5.94 -19.29 9.43
CA TRP A 133 -6.23 -20.67 9.82
C TRP A 133 -5.29 -21.18 10.92
N MET A 134 -4.00 -20.84 10.85
CA MET A 134 -3.05 -21.14 11.92
C MET A 134 -3.47 -20.49 13.24
N ALA A 135 -3.85 -19.21 13.20
CA ALA A 135 -4.27 -18.49 14.40
C ALA A 135 -5.59 -19.01 14.99
N ARG A 136 -6.51 -19.50 14.15
CA ARG A 136 -7.78 -20.13 14.56
C ARG A 136 -7.64 -21.58 15.00
N ASN A 137 -6.46 -22.16 14.81
CA ASN A 137 -6.18 -23.57 15.07
C ASN A 137 -6.98 -24.54 14.15
N ASP A 138 -7.47 -24.04 12.99
CA ASP A 138 -8.24 -24.79 11.98
C ASP A 138 -7.39 -25.88 11.31
N MET A 139 -6.06 -25.71 11.23
CA MET A 139 -5.16 -26.65 10.54
C MET A 139 -4.78 -27.90 11.34
N LYS A 140 -5.23 -28.06 12.60
CA LYS A 140 -5.05 -29.35 13.31
C LYS A 140 -5.80 -30.50 12.62
N LEU A 141 -6.88 -30.20 11.89
CA LEU A 141 -7.71 -31.18 11.18
C LEU A 141 -6.96 -31.95 10.08
N ILE A 142 -5.94 -31.36 9.42
CA ILE A 142 -5.22 -32.02 8.32
C ILE A 142 -4.12 -32.97 8.83
N LYS A 143 -3.54 -32.71 10.01
CA LYS A 143 -2.47 -33.56 10.56
C LYS A 143 -2.99 -34.92 11.02
N GLU A 144 -4.25 -35.03 11.42
CA GLU A 144 -4.85 -36.29 11.88
C GLU A 144 -5.27 -37.18 10.70
N THR A 145 -5.73 -36.62 9.58
CA THR A 145 -6.25 -37.43 8.45
C THR A 145 -5.16 -38.06 7.58
N VAL A 146 -4.00 -37.42 7.42
CA VAL A 146 -2.93 -37.96 6.55
C VAL A 146 -2.21 -39.15 7.22
N VAL A 147 -2.14 -39.17 8.55
CA VAL A 147 -1.51 -40.27 9.31
C VAL A 147 -2.37 -41.55 9.30
N GLU A 148 -3.70 -41.43 9.17
CA GLU A 148 -4.60 -42.58 9.07
C GLU A 148 -4.69 -43.16 7.64
N MET A 149 -4.41 -42.36 6.61
CA MET A 149 -4.39 -42.83 5.23
C MET A 149 -3.10 -43.56 4.83
N GLU A 150 -1.99 -43.38 5.56
CA GLU A 150 -0.74 -44.12 5.34
C GLU A 150 -0.68 -45.44 6.14
N ARG A 151 -1.77 -45.82 6.83
CA ARG A 151 -1.87 -47.05 7.64
C ARG A 151 -2.89 -48.08 7.11
N LEU A 152 -3.36 -47.92 5.87
CA LEU A 152 -4.15 -48.90 5.12
C LEU A 152 -3.39 -49.31 3.85
#